data_AF-A0A2L2Z4R8-F1
#
_entry.id   AF-A0A2L2Z4R8-F1
#
_cell.length_a   1.000
_cell.length_b   1.000
_cell.length_c   1.000
_cell.angle_alpha   90.00
_cell.angle_beta   90.00
_cell.angle_gamma   90.00
#
_symmetry.space_group_name_H-M   'P 1'
#
loop_
_entity.id
_entity.type
_entity.pdbx_description
1 polymer ?
#
loop_
_entity_poly.entity_id
_entity_poly.type
_entity_poly.pdbx_seq_one_letter_code
_entity_poly.pdbx_strand_id
1 'polypeptide(L)' 'EEVMKQLEELKQELASLRVSKVTGGSASKISKIYIVRKSFARVLNVIIQNQNENERKLYKQKKY' A
#
# COMPACT_ATOMS: atom_id res chain seq x y z
N GLU A 1 4.03 -6.26 11.98
CA GLU A 1 2.72 -6.84 11.58
C GLU A 1 1.66 -5.78 11.29
N GLU A 2 1.60 -4.69 12.07
CA GLU A 2 0.60 -3.62 11.88
C GLU A 2 0.60 -3.01 10.47
N VAL A 3 1.78 -2.78 9.87
CA VAL A 3 1.93 -2.21 8.52
C VAL A 3 1.39 -3.13 7.42
N MET A 4 1.49 -4.45 7.59
CA MET A 4 0.94 -5.42 6.64
C MET A 4 -0.59 -5.47 6.73
N LYS A 5 -1.14 -5.37 7.94
CA LYS A 5 -2.59 -5.27 8.14
C LYS A 5 -3.16 -4.00 7.49
N GLN A 6 -2.48 -2.86 7.65
CA GLN A 6 -2.85 -1.60 7.00
C GLN A 6 -2.82 -1.71 5.46
N LEU A 7 -1.86 -2.44 4.88
CA LEU A 7 -1.79 -2.68 3.44
C LEU A 7 -3.05 -3.41 2.93
N GLU A 8 -3.45 -4.46 3.64
CA GLU A 8 -4.58 -5.30 3.26
C GLU A 8 -5.92 -4.56 3.40
N GLU A 9 -6.08 -3.77 4.47
CA GLU A 9 -7.24 -2.89 4.65
C GLU A 9 -7.35 -1.85 3.52
N LEU A 10 -6.25 -1.17 3.17
CA LEU A 10 -6.23 -0.18 2.08
C LEU A 10 -6.52 -0.82 0.71
N LYS A 11 -6.07 -2.06 0.50
CA LYS A 11 -6.35 -2.82 -0.73
C LYS A 11 -7.82 -3.18 -0.85
N GLN A 12 -8.46 -3.61 0.24
CA GLN A 12 -9.90 -3.90 0.28
C GLN A 12 -10.73 -2.62 0.06
N GLU A 13 -10.36 -1.52 0.71
CA GLU A 13 -11.02 -0.22 0.52
C GLU A 13 -10.93 0.24 -0.94
N LEU A 14 -9.74 0.16 -1.54
CA LEU A 14 -9.53 0.54 -2.93
C LEU A 14 -10.35 -0.32 -3.91
N ALA A 15 -10.49 -1.62 -3.64
CA ALA A 15 -11.35 -2.50 -4.45
C ALA A 15 -12.83 -2.08 -4.37
N SER A 16 -13.32 -1.82 -3.16
CA SER A 16 -14.70 -1.34 -2.94
C SER A 16 -14.97 0.00 -3.64
N LEU A 17 -14.03 0.95 -3.56
CA LEU A 17 -14.15 2.24 -4.23
C LEU A 17 -14.12 2.14 -5.76
N ARG A 18 -13.38 1.18 -6.33
CA ARG A 18 -13.37 0.92 -7.78
C ARG A 18 -14.71 0.39 -8.28
N VAL A 19 -15.36 -0.51 -7.54
CA VAL A 19 -16.71 -0.97 -7.87
C VAL A 19 -17.70 0.21 -7.79
N SER A 20 -17.62 0.99 -6.70
CA SER A 20 -18.46 2.18 -6.52
C SER A 20 -18.30 3.20 -7.65
N LYS A 21 -17.11 3.33 -8.26
CA LYS A 21 -16.90 4.19 -9.43
C LYS A 21 -17.70 3.72 -10.64
N VAL A 22 -17.74 2.42 -10.89
CA VAL A 22 -18.44 1.83 -12.05
C VAL A 22 -19.96 1.91 -11.88
N THR A 23 -20.46 1.76 -10.66
CA THR A 23 -21.90 1.82 -10.36
C THR A 23 -22.45 3.24 -10.22
N GLY A 24 -21.66 4.28 -10.51
CA GLY A 24 -22.10 5.68 -10.43
C GLY A 24 -22.17 6.24 -9.00
N GLY A 25 -21.25 5.84 -8.13
CA GLY A 25 -21.18 6.28 -6.74
C GLY A 25 -20.91 7.78 -6.56
N SER A 26 -21.10 8.28 -5.34
CA SER A 26 -20.97 9.70 -5.00
C SER A 26 -19.57 10.28 -5.32
N ALA A 27 -19.53 11.55 -5.73
CA ALA A 27 -18.27 12.26 -6.02
C ALA A 27 -17.26 12.19 -4.86
N SER A 28 -17.74 12.24 -3.62
CA SER A 28 -16.91 12.07 -2.41
C SER A 28 -16.16 10.74 -2.36
N LYS A 29 -16.77 9.64 -2.80
CA LYS A 29 -16.11 8.32 -2.88
C LYS A 29 -15.11 8.25 -4.03
N ILE A 30 -15.41 8.91 -5.16
CA ILE A 30 -14.51 8.97 -6.32
C ILE A 30 -13.22 9.75 -5.98
N SER A 31 -13.33 10.88 -5.28
CA SER A 31 -12.17 11.67 -4.84
C SER A 31 -11.27 10.89 -3.86
N LYS A 32 -11.85 10.02 -3.01
CA LYS A 32 -11.08 9.17 -2.08
C LYS A 32 -10.15 8.17 -2.78
N ILE A 33 -10.48 7.73 -4.00
CA ILE A 33 -9.65 6.77 -4.76
C ILE A 33 -8.20 7.26 -4.90
N TYR A 34 -8.02 8.55 -5.19
CA TYR A 34 -6.69 9.14 -5.34
C TYR A 34 -5.88 9.08 -4.04
N ILE A 35 -6.54 9.45 -2.93
CA ILE A 35 -5.93 9.50 -1.60
C ILE A 35 -5.51 8.09 -1.15
N VAL A 36 -6.43 7.13 -1.26
CA VAL A 36 -6.20 5.72 -0.87
C VAL A 36 -5.08 5.10 -1.71
N ARG A 37 -5.04 5.36 -3.03
CA ARG A 37 -3.97 4.87 -3.92
C ARG A 37 -2.59 5.42 -3.51
N LYS A 38 -2.50 6.71 -3.16
CA LYS A 38 -1.24 7.30 -2.66
C LYS A 38 -0.86 6.78 -1.28
N SER A 39 -1.83 6.48 -0.42
CA SER A 39 -1.57 5.89 0.89
C SER A 39 -1.01 4.48 0.77
N PHE A 40 -1.66 3.64 -0.05
CA PHE A 40 -1.22 2.27 -0.35
C PHE A 40 0.23 2.24 -0.85
N ALA A 41 0.56 3.10 -1.83
CA ALA A 41 1.92 3.18 -2.38
C ALA A 41 2.97 3.57 -1.33
N ARG A 42 2.64 4.48 -0.40
CA ARG A 42 3.56 4.87 0.67
C ARG A 42 3.82 3.71 1.64
N VAL A 43 2.77 3.02 2.07
CA VAL A 43 2.88 1.86 2.97
C VAL A 43 3.73 0.75 2.32
N LEU A 44 3.45 0.42 1.06
CA LEU A 44 4.22 -0.56 0.31
C LEU A 44 5.70 -0.19 0.20
N ASN A 45 6.00 1.08 -0.07
CA ASN A 45 7.39 1.54 -0.18
C ASN A 45 8.14 1.42 1.16
N VAL A 46 7.50 1.70 2.30
CA VAL A 46 8.13 1.53 3.62
C VAL A 46 8.46 0.06 3.89
N ILE A 47 7.58 -0.86 3.51
CA ILE A 47 7.83 -2.31 3.63
C ILE A 47 9.05 -2.71 2.79
N ILE A 48 9.10 -2.28 1.52
CA ILE A 48 10.21 -2.57 0.60
C ILE A 48 11.53 -1.96 1.12
N GLN A 49 11.49 -0.73 1.64
CA GLN A 49 12.67 -0.07 2.23
C GLN A 49 13.21 -0.88 3.41
N ASN A 50 12.34 -1.26 4.35
CA ASN A 50 12.74 -2.05 5.52
C ASN A 50 13.28 -3.43 5.12
N GLN A 51 12.65 -4.09 4.14
CA GLN A 51 13.11 -5.39 3.65
C GLN A 51 14.51 -5.28 3.01
N ASN A 52 14.70 -4.31 2.11
CA ASN A 52 15.99 -4.07 1.48
C ASN A 52 17.08 -3.69 2.49
N GLU A 53 16.73 -2.90 3.51
CA GLU A 53 17.68 -2.53 4.57
C GLU A 53 18.09 -3.75 5.40
N ASN A 54 17.14 -4.61 5.75
CA ASN A 54 17.40 -5.86 6.47
C ASN A 54 18.27 -6.81 5.64
N GLU A 55 17.98 -6.95 4.35
CA GLU A 55 18.82 -7.74 3.43
C GLU A 55 20.23 -7.14 3.32
N ARG A 56 20.36 -5.82 3.13
CA ARG A 56 21.67 -5.16 3.13
C ARG A 56 22.45 -5.38 4.42
N LYS A 57 21.80 -5.34 5.58
CA LYS A 57 22.42 -5.65 6.88
C LYS A 57 22.89 -7.11 6.94
N LEU A 58 22.06 -8.05 6.48
CA LEU A 58 22.36 -9.48 6.46
C LEU A 58 23.55 -9.83 5.56
N TYR A 59 23.69 -9.14 4.42
CA TYR A 59 24.73 -9.40 3.42
C TYR A 59 25.95 -8.46 3.52
N LYS A 60 25.97 -7.47 4.42
CA LYS A 60 27.03 -6.45 4.53
C LYS A 60 28.46 -6.99 4.63
N GLN A 61 28.64 -8.19 5.18
CA GLN A 61 29.95 -8.83 5.36
C GLN A 61 30.08 -10.15 4.59
N LYS A 62 29.11 -10.46 3.72
CA LYS A 62 29.15 -11.64 2.86
C LYS A 62 29.76 -11.23 1.53
N LYS A 63 30.68 -12.07 1.02
CA LYS A 63 31.39 -11.82 -0.25
C LYS A 63 30.48 -11.96 -1.48
N TYR A 64 29.38 -12.70 -1.35
CA TYR A 64 28.38 -12.95 -2.39
C TYR A 64 27.01 -12.51 -1.90
#